data_AF-A0A1H8P4E0-F1
#
_entry.id   AF-A0A1H8P4E0-F1
#
_cell.length_a   1.000
_cell.length_b   1.000
_cell.length_c   1.000
_cell.angle_alpha   90.00
_cell.angle_beta   90.00
_cell.angle_gamma   90.00
#
_symmetry.space_group_name_H-M   'P 1'
#
loop_
_entity.id
_entity.type
_entity.pdbx_description
1 polymer ?
#
loop_
_entity_poly.entity_id
_entity_poly.type
_entity_poly.pdbx_seq_one_letter_code
_entity_poly.pdbx_strand_id
1 'polypeptide(L)'
;MTSRRWAAPLRPALELRSDLACAILHDAAQENAVTVVHLIYRKRDDEAASKDYDFSRLNMIEHWKSGEQDVYVSMRHEEWQRGPQDGETMVTWDLTRDAFK
;
A
#
# COMPACT_ATOMS: atom_id res chain seq x y z
N MET A 1 14.88 -23.54 40.11
CA MET A 1 14.67 -23.67 38.65
C MET A 1 15.51 -22.59 37.97
N THR A 2 16.64 -22.97 37.37
CA THR A 2 17.62 -22.01 36.83
C THR A 2 17.31 -21.78 35.35
N SER A 3 16.91 -20.56 35.01
CA SER A 3 16.62 -20.15 33.63
C SER A 3 17.90 -20.22 32.78
N ARG A 4 17.94 -21.14 31.81
CA ARG A 4 19.00 -21.19 30.80
C ARG A 4 18.67 -20.18 29.70
N ARG A 5 19.37 -19.05 29.71
CA ARG A 5 19.36 -18.08 28.62
C ARG A 5 20.15 -18.66 27.45
N TRP A 6 19.46 -19.16 26.43
CA TRP A 6 20.05 -19.54 25.16
C TRP A 6 20.31 -18.27 24.35
N ALA A 7 21.48 -17.67 24.52
CA ALA A 7 21.98 -16.67 23.58
C ALA A 7 23.30 -17.21 23.05
N ALA A 8 23.25 -17.91 21.93
CA ALA A 8 24.46 -18.18 21.16
C ALA A 8 25.09 -16.83 20.76
N PRO A 9 26.41 -16.65 20.87
CA PRO A 9 27.05 -15.41 20.48
C PRO A 9 26.78 -15.17 18.99
N LEU A 10 26.30 -13.97 18.66
CA LEU A 10 26.16 -13.53 17.27
C LEU A 10 27.53 -13.59 16.59
N ARG A 11 27.61 -14.21 15.41
CA ARG A 11 28.87 -14.31 14.67
C ARG A 11 29.43 -12.91 14.36
N PRO A 12 30.76 -12.74 14.32
CA PRO A 12 31.35 -11.46 13.98
C PRO A 12 30.92 -11.02 12.57
N ALA A 13 30.67 -9.72 12.41
CA ALA A 13 30.10 -9.13 11.19
C ALA A 13 30.89 -9.43 9.90
N LEU A 14 32.19 -9.74 10.00
CA LEU A 14 33.02 -10.08 8.85
C LEU A 14 32.70 -11.49 8.31
N GLU A 15 32.41 -12.47 9.18
CA GLU A 15 32.05 -13.84 8.77
C GLU A 15 30.65 -13.90 8.15
N LEU A 16 29.73 -13.06 8.65
CA LEU A 16 28.36 -12.95 8.14
C LEU A 16 28.34 -12.44 6.68
N ARG A 17 29.22 -11.50 6.30
CA ARG A 17 29.27 -10.97 4.92
C ARG A 17 29.69 -12.01 3.87
N SER A 18 30.44 -13.03 4.27
CA SER A 18 30.89 -14.13 3.40
C SER A 18 30.01 -15.37 3.49
N ASP A 19 28.99 -15.38 4.35
CA ASP A 19 28.11 -16.53 4.55
C ASP A 19 27.04 -16.58 3.44
N LEU A 20 26.97 -17.72 2.76
CA LEU A 20 25.96 -18.00 1.73
C LEU A 20 24.52 -17.80 2.26
N ALA A 21 24.27 -18.16 3.52
CA ALA A 21 22.95 -17.95 4.13
C ALA A 21 22.62 -16.45 4.26
N CYS A 22 23.62 -15.61 4.55
CA CYS A 22 23.43 -14.16 4.61
C CYS A 22 23.23 -13.55 3.22
N ALA A 23 23.90 -14.07 2.20
CA ALA A 23 23.68 -13.64 0.82
C ALA A 23 22.25 -13.95 0.34
N ILE A 24 21.74 -15.16 0.64
CA ILE A 24 20.35 -15.55 0.32
C ILE A 24 19.35 -14.66 1.05
N LEU A 25 19.57 -14.40 2.35
CA LEU A 25 18.70 -13.53 3.13
C LEU A 25 18.76 -12.08 2.65
N HIS A 26 19.92 -11.60 2.20
CA HIS A 26 20.08 -10.25 1.66
C HIS A 26 19.33 -10.08 0.32
N ASP A 27 19.41 -11.08 -0.56
CA ASP A 27 18.66 -11.12 -1.81
C ASP A 27 17.15 -11.17 -1.56
N ALA A 28 16.70 -12.04 -0.65
CA ALA A 28 15.30 -12.13 -0.25
C ALA A 28 14.78 -10.89 0.50
N ALA A 29 15.68 -10.15 1.16
CA ALA A 29 15.38 -8.91 1.88
C ALA A 29 15.61 -7.66 1.02
N GLN A 30 15.88 -7.79 -0.28
CA GLN A 30 15.85 -6.63 -1.17
C GLN A 30 14.51 -5.91 -1.00
N GLU A 31 14.60 -4.62 -0.67
CA GLU A 31 13.44 -3.76 -0.51
C GLU A 31 12.74 -3.63 -1.86
N ASN A 32 11.65 -4.36 -2.03
CA ASN A 32 10.72 -4.12 -3.12
C ASN A 32 9.95 -2.86 -2.78
N ALA A 33 10.19 -1.76 -3.49
CA ALA A 33 9.37 -0.57 -3.32
C ALA A 33 7.92 -0.90 -3.72
N VAL A 34 6.98 -0.60 -2.82
CA VAL A 34 5.55 -0.83 -3.05
C VAL A 34 4.85 0.50 -3.27
N THR A 35 4.12 0.61 -4.38
CA THR A 35 3.25 1.76 -4.63
C THR A 35 1.80 1.37 -4.35
N VAL A 36 1.14 2.12 -3.46
CA VAL A 36 -0.27 1.91 -3.10
C VAL A 36 -1.08 3.09 -3.63
N VAL A 37 -2.03 2.83 -4.52
CA VAL A 37 -2.97 3.84 -5.01
C VAL A 37 -4.31 3.64 -4.32
N HIS A 38 -4.80 4.68 -3.66
CA HIS A 38 -6.03 4.65 -2.88
C HIS A 38 -7.25 4.97 -3.76
N LEU A 39 -8.19 4.02 -3.83
CA LEU A 39 -9.52 4.22 -4.40
C LEU A 39 -10.53 4.29 -3.26
N ILE A 40 -10.65 5.45 -2.65
CA ILE A 40 -11.51 5.66 -1.48
C ILE A 40 -12.83 6.26 -1.94
N TYR A 41 -13.91 5.52 -1.73
CA TYR A 41 -15.26 6.06 -1.93
C TYR A 41 -15.54 7.15 -0.89
N ARG A 42 -15.60 8.41 -1.32
CA ARG A 42 -15.92 9.57 -0.47
C ARG A 42 -17.36 10.00 -0.68
N LYS A 43 -18.06 10.20 0.43
CA LYS A 43 -19.39 10.80 0.39
C LYS A 43 -19.28 12.26 -0.03
N ARG A 44 -20.21 12.72 -0.86
CA ARG A 44 -20.48 14.14 -1.02
C ARG A 44 -21.38 14.55 0.15
N ASP A 45 -21.27 15.81 0.60
CA ASP A 45 -21.97 16.29 1.81
C ASP A 45 -23.52 16.22 1.70
N ASP A 46 -24.04 15.93 0.51
CA ASP A 46 -25.46 15.78 0.17
C ASP A 46 -25.98 14.33 0.19
N GLU A 47 -25.14 13.32 0.49
CA GLU A 47 -25.64 11.95 0.68
C GLU A 47 -26.45 11.84 1.98
N ALA A 48 -27.73 11.50 1.82
CA ALA A 48 -28.67 11.28 2.90
C ALA A 48 -28.14 10.27 3.93
N ALA A 49 -28.59 10.39 5.18
CA ALA A 49 -28.28 9.47 6.28
C ALA A 49 -28.69 8.01 6.01
N SER A 50 -29.29 7.72 4.84
CA SER A 50 -29.62 6.39 4.35
C SER A 50 -28.53 5.66 3.60
N LYS A 51 -27.38 6.29 3.35
CA LYS A 51 -26.28 5.68 2.59
C LYS A 51 -25.87 4.28 3.07
N ASP A 52 -25.92 4.04 4.38
CA ASP A 52 -25.49 2.76 4.97
C ASP A 52 -26.54 1.64 4.84
N TYR A 53 -27.77 1.96 4.40
CA TYR A 53 -28.85 0.98 4.23
C TYR A 53 -29.60 1.08 2.89
N ASP A 54 -29.35 2.11 2.08
CA ASP A 54 -29.95 2.27 0.76
C ASP A 54 -29.08 1.59 -0.32
N PHE A 55 -29.37 0.31 -0.49
CA PHE A 55 -28.80 -0.53 -1.55
C PHE A 55 -29.71 -0.59 -2.78
N SER A 56 -30.49 0.46 -3.04
CA SER A 56 -31.30 0.51 -4.26
C SER A 56 -30.42 0.39 -5.51
N ARG A 57 -30.97 -0.22 -6.57
CA ARG A 57 -30.25 -0.43 -7.82
C ARG A 57 -29.69 0.88 -8.39
N LEU A 58 -30.44 1.98 -8.25
CA LEU A 58 -30.02 3.29 -8.74
C LEU A 58 -28.75 3.77 -8.04
N ASN A 59 -28.75 3.80 -6.71
CA ASN A 59 -27.60 4.23 -5.92
C ASN A 59 -26.38 3.35 -6.18
N MET A 60 -26.56 2.02 -6.22
CA MET A 60 -25.47 1.09 -6.49
C MET A 60 -24.81 1.34 -7.85
N ILE A 61 -25.60 1.64 -8.89
CA ILE A 61 -25.06 1.97 -10.22
C ILE A 61 -24.27 3.28 -10.16
N GLU A 62 -24.74 4.29 -9.41
CA GLU A 62 -23.99 5.54 -9.24
C GLU A 62 -22.68 5.33 -8.47
N HIS A 63 -22.70 4.55 -7.39
CA HIS A 63 -21.51 4.19 -6.63
C HIS A 63 -20.47 3.46 -7.50
N TRP A 64 -20.90 2.50 -8.32
CA TRP A 64 -20.00 1.81 -9.25
C TRP A 64 -19.41 2.74 -10.31
N LYS A 65 -20.22 3.62 -10.90
CA LYS A 65 -19.73 4.62 -11.87
C LYS A 65 -18.72 5.57 -11.25
N SER A 66 -18.95 5.99 -10.00
CA SER A 66 -18.00 6.83 -9.26
C SER A 66 -16.66 6.11 -9.07
N GLY A 67 -16.68 4.85 -8.62
CA GLY A 67 -15.47 4.05 -8.48
C GLY A 67 -14.75 3.80 -9.82
N GLU A 68 -15.50 3.57 -10.91
CA GLU A 68 -14.93 3.43 -12.26
C GLU A 68 -14.21 4.72 -12.69
N GLN A 69 -14.81 5.88 -12.42
CA GLN A 69 -14.21 7.18 -12.72
C GLN A 69 -12.91 7.41 -11.92
N ASP A 70 -12.88 7.03 -10.64
CA ASP A 70 -11.69 7.13 -9.79
C ASP A 70 -10.53 6.29 -10.32
N VAL A 71 -10.83 5.11 -10.87
CA VAL A 71 -9.83 4.27 -11.57
C VAL A 71 -9.29 4.98 -12.80
N TYR A 72 -10.16 5.54 -13.65
CA TYR A 72 -9.72 6.25 -14.86
C TYR A 72 -8.87 7.47 -14.53
N VAL A 73 -9.23 8.25 -13.50
CA VAL A 73 -8.42 9.38 -13.03
C VAL A 73 -7.06 8.87 -12.57
N SER A 74 -7.04 7.86 -11.71
CA SER A 74 -5.81 7.28 -11.18
C SER A 74 -4.87 6.78 -12.29
N MET A 75 -5.40 6.08 -13.28
CA MET A 75 -4.62 5.55 -14.42
C MET A 75 -4.09 6.64 -15.38
N ARG A 76 -4.65 7.86 -15.36
CA ARG A 76 -4.13 8.99 -16.14
C ARG A 76 -2.95 9.70 -15.48
N HIS A 77 -2.73 9.50 -14.19
CA HIS A 77 -1.53 10.01 -13.52
C HIS A 77 -0.35 9.07 -13.78
N GLU A 78 0.60 9.53 -14.58
CA GLU A 78 1.80 8.76 -14.89
C GLU A 78 2.81 8.70 -13.72
N GLU A 79 2.69 9.60 -12.76
CA GLU A 79 3.70 9.78 -11.70
C GLU A 79 3.90 8.52 -10.85
N TRP A 80 2.83 7.82 -10.49
CA TRP A 80 2.90 6.58 -9.74
C TRP A 80 3.25 5.35 -10.60
N GLN A 81 3.18 5.47 -11.94
CA GLN A 81 3.54 4.41 -12.89
C GLN A 81 5.04 4.36 -13.18
N ARG A 82 5.76 5.45 -12.89
CA ARG A 82 7.21 5.59 -13.09
C ARG A 82 8.00 4.91 -11.98
N GLY A 83 7.83 3.60 -11.81
CA GLY A 83 8.75 2.73 -11.07
C GLY A 83 9.00 3.09 -9.59
N PRO A 84 9.89 2.34 -8.92
CA PRO A 84 10.23 2.56 -7.52
C PRO A 84 10.77 3.99 -7.33
N GLN A 85 10.18 4.75 -6.39
CA GLN A 85 10.65 6.08 -6.02
C GLN A 85 11.97 5.94 -5.26
N ASP A 86 12.98 6.72 -5.65
CA ASP A 86 14.35 6.59 -5.11
C ASP A 86 14.36 6.73 -3.57
N GLY A 87 14.68 5.62 -2.88
CA GLY A 87 14.88 5.59 -1.44
C GLY A 87 13.61 5.40 -0.59
N GLU A 88 12.43 5.21 -1.19
CA GLU A 88 11.20 4.92 -0.45
C GLU A 88 10.75 3.46 -0.62
N THR A 89 10.63 2.73 0.48
CA THR A 89 10.13 1.34 0.50
C THR A 89 8.63 1.27 0.21
N MET A 90 7.87 2.33 0.53
CA MET A 90 6.42 2.38 0.30
C MET A 90 5.95 3.81 0.03
N VAL A 91 5.17 3.99 -1.05
CA VAL A 91 4.59 5.29 -1.44
C VAL A 91 3.09 5.15 -1.61
N THR A 92 2.33 6.09 -1.05
CA THR A 92 0.88 6.11 -1.13
C THR A 92 0.38 7.29 -1.96
N TRP A 93 -0.53 7.02 -2.89
CA TRP A 93 -1.15 8.03 -3.75
C TRP A 93 -2.66 8.10 -3.50
N ASP A 94 -3.16 9.31 -3.30
CA ASP A 94 -4.59 9.61 -3.17
C ASP A 94 -4.97 10.67 -4.21
N LEU A 95 -5.17 10.20 -5.45
CA LEU A 95 -5.27 11.05 -6.63
C LEU A 95 -6.65 11.69 -6.81
N THR A 96 -7.66 11.20 -6.10
CA THR A 96 -9.04 11.68 -6.22
C THR A 96 -9.45 12.58 -5.07
N ARG A 97 -8.57 12.81 -4.08
CA ARG A 97 -8.87 13.57 -2.86
C ARG A 97 -9.50 14.94 -3.08
N ASP A 98 -8.97 15.72 -4.03
CA ASP A 98 -9.41 17.09 -4.30
C ASP A 98 -10.67 17.18 -5.18
N ALA A 99 -11.07 16.08 -5.84
CA ALA A 99 -12.31 16.02 -6.61
C ALA A 99 -13.58 16.03 -5.72
N PHE A 100 -13.41 15.84 -4.41
CA PHE A 100 -14.49 15.76 -3.41
C PHE A 100 -14.49 16.93 -2.41
N LYS A 101 -13.96 18.10 -2.79
CA LYS A 101 -14.10 19.36 -2.02
C LYS A 101 -15.39 20.11 -2.35
#